data_AF-A0A943B9Y6-F1
#
_entry.id   AF-A0A943B9Y6-F1
#
_cell.length_a   1.000
_cell.length_b   1.000
_cell.length_c   1.000
_cell.angle_alpha   90.00
_cell.angle_beta   90.00
_cell.angle_gamma   90.00
#
_symmetry.space_group_name_H-M   'P 1'
#
loop_
_entity.id
_entity.type
_entity.pdbx_description
1 polymer ?
#
loop_
_entity_poly.entity_id
_entity_poly.type
_entity_poly.pdbx_seq_one_letter_code
_entity_poly.pdbx_strand_id
1 'polypeptide(L)'
;MACGCKKRQKHVHEVLGSVKIYDEKGECHNHRFAGMTGEAVSVRNGKSHIHYVYAKTEISDGHRHEFQVATLIEDPIGEIEEDK
;
A
#
# COMPACT_ATOMS: atom_id res chain seq x y z
N MET A 1 -1.41 -15.67 32.02
CA MET A 1 -0.38 -15.32 31.04
C MET A 1 -1.02 -15.33 29.66
N ALA A 2 -1.09 -14.18 28.99
CA ALA A 2 -1.69 -14.10 27.65
C ALA A 2 -0.81 -14.87 26.65
N CYS A 3 -1.44 -15.77 25.89
CA CYS A 3 -0.79 -16.56 24.85
C CYS A 3 -0.20 -15.63 23.78
N GLY A 4 1.13 -15.66 23.63
CA GLY A 4 1.87 -14.92 22.62
C GLY A 4 1.60 -15.45 21.22
N CYS A 5 0.46 -15.07 20.64
CA CYS A 5 0.15 -15.40 19.26
C CYS A 5 0.99 -14.51 18.34
N LYS A 6 2.06 -15.06 17.77
CA LYS A 6 2.91 -14.39 16.77
C LYS A 6 2.01 -13.85 15.65
N LYS A 7 2.07 -12.54 15.38
CA LYS A 7 1.32 -11.88 14.31
C LYS A 7 1.58 -12.64 13.00
N ARG A 8 0.59 -13.37 12.47
CA ARG A 8 0.73 -14.13 11.22
C ARG A 8 0.76 -13.14 10.04
N GLN A 9 1.96 -12.87 9.51
CA GLN A 9 2.14 -12.28 8.19
C GLN A 9 1.51 -13.25 7.17
N LYS A 10 0.52 -12.78 6.38
CA LYS A 10 -0.21 -13.64 5.45
C LYS A 10 0.26 -13.53 4.00
N HIS A 11 0.78 -12.37 3.59
CA HIS A 11 1.22 -12.09 2.21
C HIS A 11 1.76 -10.65 2.07
N VAL A 12 2.36 -10.38 0.92
CA VAL A 12 2.66 -9.06 0.35
C VAL A 12 2.13 -9.04 -1.09
N HIS A 13 1.99 -7.86 -1.68
CA HIS A 13 1.47 -7.69 -3.04
C HIS A 13 2.48 -6.92 -3.88
N GLU A 14 2.62 -7.31 -5.14
CA GLU A 14 3.24 -6.45 -6.15
C GLU A 14 2.25 -5.34 -6.53
N VAL A 15 2.77 -4.13 -6.72
CA VAL A 15 1.99 -2.95 -7.08
C VAL A 15 2.63 -2.28 -8.28
N LEU A 16 1.85 -2.09 -9.33
CA LEU A 16 2.19 -1.28 -10.49
C LEU A 16 1.22 -0.10 -10.55
N GLY A 17 1.72 1.08 -10.91
CA GLY A 17 0.86 2.26 -11.02
C GLY A 17 1.49 3.39 -11.81
N SER A 18 0.74 4.48 -11.93
CA SER A 18 1.26 5.73 -12.51
C SER A 18 0.68 6.94 -11.78
N VAL A 19 1.42 8.04 -11.78
CA VAL A 19 0.98 9.32 -11.25
C VAL A 19 1.00 10.33 -12.39
N LYS A 20 -0.09 11.09 -12.54
CA LYS A 20 -0.17 12.24 -13.43
C LYS A 20 0.12 13.48 -12.60
N ILE A 21 1.23 14.16 -12.90
CA ILE A 21 1.71 15.30 -12.13
C ILE A 21 1.92 16.46 -13.10
N TYR A 22 1.76 17.68 -12.58
CA TYR A 22 2.14 18.89 -13.29
C TYR A 22 3.54 19.28 -12.84
N ASP A 23 4.45 19.53 -13.77
CA ASP A 23 5.77 20.05 -13.44
C ASP A 23 5.69 21.51 -12.93
N GLU A 24 6.83 22.10 -12.56
CA GLU A 24 6.89 23.49 -12.08
C GLU A 24 6.38 24.52 -13.12
N LYS A 25 6.28 24.12 -14.39
CA LYS A 25 5.80 24.94 -15.51
C LYS A 25 4.33 24.69 -15.84
N GLY A 26 3.67 23.77 -15.13
CA GLY A 26 2.27 23.41 -15.37
C GLY A 26 2.07 22.46 -16.54
N GLU A 27 3.13 21.83 -17.06
CA GLU A 27 3.05 20.82 -18.11
C GLU A 27 2.67 19.48 -17.49
N CYS A 28 1.78 18.75 -18.17
CA CYS A 28 1.28 17.47 -17.71
C CYS A 28 2.20 16.33 -18.18
N HIS A 29 2.79 15.60 -17.24
CA HIS A 29 3.53 14.37 -17.52
C HIS A 29 3.05 13.18 -16.68
N ASN A 30 3.26 11.98 -17.19
CA ASN A 30 2.90 10.72 -16.53
C ASN A 30 4.16 9.99 -16.11
N HIS A 31 4.20 9.61 -14.85
CA HIS A 31 5.29 8.84 -14.26
C HIS A 31 4.79 7.46 -13.86
N ARG A 32 5.51 6.40 -14.21
CA ARG A 32 5.16 5.04 -13.79
C ARG A 32 5.95 4.63 -12.54
N PHE A 33 5.43 3.67 -11.80
CA PHE A 33 6.14 3.04 -10.69
C PHE A 33 5.82 1.56 -10.58
N ALA A 34 6.76 0.82 -10.02
CA ALA A 34 6.61 -0.56 -9.59
C ALA A 34 7.13 -0.68 -8.15
N GLY A 35 6.49 -1.50 -7.33
CA GLY A 35 6.88 -1.71 -5.94
C GLY A 35 6.21 -2.93 -5.33
N MET A 36 6.50 -3.16 -4.05
CA MET A 36 5.77 -4.13 -3.24
C MET A 36 5.16 -3.45 -2.03
N THR A 37 4.05 -3.99 -1.55
CA THR A 37 3.52 -3.62 -0.24
C THR A 37 4.45 -4.11 0.88
N GLY A 38 4.46 -3.38 1.99
CA GLY A 38 5.00 -3.86 3.26
C GLY A 38 4.11 -4.94 3.89
N GLU A 39 4.51 -5.44 5.05
CA GLU A 39 3.74 -6.46 5.77
C GLU A 39 2.34 -5.96 6.16
N ALA A 40 1.42 -6.93 6.30
CA ALA A 40 0.08 -6.69 6.80
C ALA A 40 0.10 -6.08 8.21
N VAL A 41 -0.45 -4.87 8.34
CA VAL A 41 -0.63 -4.18 9.62
C VAL A 41 -2.06 -4.41 10.09
N SER A 42 -2.22 -5.19 11.16
CA SER A 42 -3.52 -5.49 11.76
C SER A 42 -4.22 -4.22 12.27
N VAL A 43 -5.50 -4.09 11.94
CA VAL A 43 -6.41 -3.05 12.43
C VAL A 43 -7.69 -3.70 12.97
N ARG A 44 -8.59 -2.93 13.58
CA ARG A 44 -9.87 -3.42 14.14
C ARG A 44 -9.71 -4.67 15.04
N ASN A 45 -8.79 -4.62 16.00
CA ASN A 45 -8.44 -5.72 16.91
C ASN A 45 -8.08 -7.04 16.18
N GLY A 46 -7.46 -6.95 15.00
CA GLY A 46 -7.07 -8.11 14.21
C GLY A 46 -8.13 -8.65 13.26
N LYS A 47 -9.32 -8.02 13.20
CA LYS A 47 -10.41 -8.38 12.28
C LYS A 47 -10.16 -7.92 10.84
N SER A 48 -9.26 -6.96 10.60
CA SER A 48 -8.88 -6.48 9.27
C SER A 48 -7.40 -6.08 9.24
N HIS A 49 -6.84 -5.82 8.06
CA HIS A 49 -5.48 -5.30 7.94
C HIS A 49 -5.32 -4.38 6.73
N ILE A 50 -4.29 -3.55 6.76
CA ILE A 50 -3.83 -2.73 5.62
C ILE A 50 -2.40 -3.08 5.27
N HIS A 51 -1.95 -2.59 4.12
CA HIS A 51 -0.55 -2.51 3.80
C HIS A 51 -0.13 -1.08 3.46
N TYR A 52 1.13 -0.76 3.74
CA TYR A 52 1.78 0.44 3.24
C TYR A 52 2.58 0.12 1.99
N VAL A 53 2.54 0.99 1.01
CA VAL A 53 3.44 0.99 -0.14
C VAL A 53 4.35 2.19 0.01
N TYR A 54 5.66 1.94 -0.01
CA TYR A 54 6.67 2.97 -0.21
C TYR A 54 7.21 2.77 -1.61
N ALA A 55 6.95 3.74 -2.50
CA ALA A 55 7.35 3.61 -3.90
C ALA A 55 7.95 4.92 -4.41
N LYS A 56 8.75 4.77 -5.46
CA LYS A 56 9.30 5.88 -6.22
C LYS A 56 8.91 5.67 -7.66
N THR A 57 8.60 6.75 -8.35
CA THR A 57 8.43 6.69 -9.80
C THR A 57 9.76 6.40 -10.47
N GLU A 58 9.70 5.96 -11.72
CA GLU A 58 10.84 6.04 -12.62
C GLU A 58 11.31 7.49 -12.79
N ILE A 59 12.53 7.65 -13.31
CA ILE A 59 13.02 8.97 -13.69
C ILE A 59 12.49 9.27 -15.10
N SER A 60 11.59 10.25 -15.18
CA SER A 60 11.14 10.87 -16.44
C SER A 60 11.31 12.37 -16.32
N ASP A 61 11.62 13.05 -17.43
CA ASP A 61 11.72 14.51 -17.47
C ASP A 61 12.70 15.07 -16.40
N GLY A 62 13.79 14.33 -16.17
CA GLY A 62 14.89 14.73 -15.29
C GLY A 62 14.62 14.60 -13.77
N HIS A 63 13.46 14.09 -13.35
CA HIS A 63 13.13 13.94 -11.93
C HIS A 63 12.29 12.68 -11.65
N ARG A 64 12.05 12.40 -10.37
CA ARG A 64 11.16 11.33 -9.89
C ARG A 64 10.43 11.78 -8.64
N HIS A 65 9.36 11.07 -8.29
CA HIS A 65 8.58 11.34 -7.08
C HIS A 65 8.67 10.16 -6.13
N GLU A 66 8.73 10.48 -4.84
CA GLU A 66 8.64 9.50 -3.75
C GLU A 66 7.29 9.69 -3.06
N PHE A 67 6.58 8.59 -2.82
CA PHE A 67 5.28 8.67 -2.17
C PHE A 67 5.05 7.44 -1.28
N GLN A 68 4.19 7.65 -0.30
CA GLN A 68 3.70 6.61 0.58
C GLN A 68 2.19 6.56 0.45
N VAL A 69 1.65 5.36 0.20
CA VAL A 69 0.20 5.12 0.17
C VAL A 69 -0.16 3.95 1.06
N ALA A 70 -1.37 3.96 1.58
CA ALA A 70 -1.95 2.80 2.25
C ALA A 70 -2.97 2.15 1.32
N THR A 71 -3.03 0.82 1.30
CA THR A 71 -4.13 0.11 0.63
C THR A 71 -5.46 0.52 1.26
N LEU A 72 -6.50 0.68 0.44
CA LEU A 72 -7.85 0.95 0.94
C LEU A 72 -8.33 -0.19 1.86
N ILE A 73 -9.29 0.13 2.71
CA ILE A 73 -10.10 -0.87 3.39
C ILE A 73 -11.54 -0.66 2.94
N GLU A 74 -12.10 -1.68 2.32
CA GLU A 74 -13.53 -1.97 2.46
C GLU A 74 -13.63 -3.36 3.12
N ASP A 75 -12.94 -4.37 2.54
CA ASP A 75 -12.35 -5.58 3.18
C ASP A 75 -11.31 -6.26 2.24
N PRO A 76 -9.99 -6.11 2.45
CA PRO A 76 -8.96 -6.56 1.48
C PRO A 76 -8.51 -8.03 1.59
N ILE A 77 -9.16 -8.91 2.38
CA ILE A 77 -8.98 -10.39 2.24
C ILE A 77 -10.26 -11.24 2.42
N GLY A 78 -11.36 -10.74 3.01
CA GLY A 78 -12.61 -11.50 3.27
C GLY A 78 -12.47 -12.69 4.24
N GLU A 79 -13.49 -13.20 4.94
CA GLU A 79 -14.58 -12.55 5.68
C GLU A 79 -14.26 -12.65 7.19
N ILE A 80 -14.87 -11.81 8.02
CA ILE A 80 -14.88 -11.99 9.49
C ILE A 80 -16.18 -12.69 9.86
N GLU A 81 -16.09 -13.95 10.31
CA GLU A 81 -17.27 -14.66 10.83
C GLU A 81 -17.91 -13.87 11.99
N GLU A 82 -19.23 -13.76 11.95
CA GLU A 82 -20.03 -13.03 12.93
C GLU A 82 -19.82 -13.61 14.34
N ASP A 83 -19.50 -12.75 15.31
CA ASP A 83 -19.63 -13.10 16.71
C ASP A 83 -21.11 -13.48 16.94
N LYS A 84 -21.38 -14.78 17.17
CA LYS A 84 -22.62 -15.25 17.81
C LYS A 84 -22.64 -14.87 19.28
#